data_AF-A0A8T1WU88-F1
#
_entry.id   AF-A0A8T1WU88-F1
#
_cell.length_a   1.000
_cell.length_b   1.000
_cell.length_c   1.000
_cell.angle_alpha   90.00
_cell.angle_beta   90.00
_cell.angle_gamma   90.00
#
_symmetry.space_group_name_H-M   'P 1'
#
loop_
_entity.id
_entity.type
_entity.pdbx_description
1 polymer ?
#
loop_
_entity_poly.entity_id
_entity_poly.type
_entity_poly.pdbx_seq_one_letter_code
_entity_poly.pdbx_strand_id
1 'polypeptide(L)'
;MEQNTTSLSVAKLVAGITDAKQTDDSVRIDHLESLTSLCSTPLTDEDVALLKSLVSNTLFSGHLQATDSDEASDLHAAKWRLLSTLLAADGVEAPTSEQEIETVLSLMLADRFVSSDVLTAMAQWLIELRNRLGDAINLLDVEVLDKDGGEQSGSCLELVKQMYVTLGGNGNLRLQLAEMLGKLVDTKERAKSVVRSGILRTLLQIALEQPDEITDTVLLQNFILVGKRVASFVCYEAVASGLPKLQGNPIAEKRHEVCELVVALMLSGVSLAFAEGVRLLELLSDNAACRALLPEQELWSANQQCRAQQKSSASGGKSKTNARDERQMRDLHRQIVSAYKKLQQMHANKKRLDKKVIKQMVKYLATIPGVQDETG
;
A
#
# COMPACT_ATOMS: atom_id res chain seq x y z
N MET A 1 39.90 26.42 19.99
CA MET A 1 40.15 25.11 20.65
C MET A 1 39.36 24.09 19.87
N GLU A 2 40.02 23.41 18.93
CA GLU A 2 39.44 22.28 18.21
C GLU A 2 39.39 21.10 19.18
N GLN A 3 38.19 20.63 19.52
CA GLN A 3 38.02 19.39 20.25
C GLN A 3 38.27 18.24 19.27
N ASN A 4 39.43 17.60 19.38
CA ASN A 4 39.66 16.28 18.80
C ASN A 4 38.73 15.27 19.49
N THR A 5 37.55 15.06 18.94
CA THR A 5 36.72 13.89 19.24
C THR A 5 37.43 12.67 18.69
N THR A 6 38.18 11.96 19.55
CA THR A 6 38.68 10.62 19.23
C THR A 6 37.50 9.71 18.90
N SER A 7 37.30 9.43 17.61
CA SER A 7 36.32 8.45 17.13
C SER A 7 36.49 7.14 17.89
N LEU A 8 35.43 6.69 18.56
CA LEU A 8 35.40 5.38 19.21
C LEU A 8 35.48 4.27 18.14
N SER A 9 36.08 3.13 18.47
CA SER A 9 36.10 1.95 17.60
C SER A 9 34.76 1.21 17.66
N VAL A 10 34.43 0.43 16.63
CA VAL A 10 33.21 -0.40 16.56
C VAL A 10 33.06 -1.27 17.82
N ALA A 11 34.13 -1.95 18.24
CA ALA A 11 34.12 -2.79 19.44
C ALA A 11 33.72 -2.01 20.72
N LYS A 12 34.20 -0.77 20.89
CA LYS A 12 33.84 0.06 22.05
C LYS A 12 32.38 0.51 22.00
N LEU A 13 31.90 0.88 20.82
CA LEU A 13 30.52 1.29 20.62
C LEU A 13 29.55 0.13 20.86
N VAL A 14 29.83 -1.05 20.30
CA VAL A 14 29.05 -2.28 20.52
C VAL A 14 29.02 -2.68 21.99
N ALA A 15 30.16 -2.59 22.69
CA ALA A 15 30.23 -2.87 24.12
C ALA A 15 29.38 -1.88 24.93
N GLY A 16 29.40 -0.59 24.57
CA GLY A 16 28.60 0.43 25.24
C GLY A 16 27.09 0.29 25.02
N ILE A 17 26.66 -0.27 23.89
CA ILE A 17 25.24 -0.57 23.60
C ILE A 17 24.77 -1.81 24.36
N THR A 18 25.62 -2.85 24.42
CA THR A 18 25.27 -4.15 25.01
C THR A 18 25.55 -4.25 26.51
N ASP A 19 26.16 -3.23 27.12
CA ASP A 19 26.41 -3.20 28.56
C ASP A 19 25.10 -3.17 29.35
N ALA A 20 24.82 -4.27 30.05
CA ALA A 20 23.66 -4.42 30.93
C ALA A 20 23.68 -3.44 32.12
N LYS A 21 24.83 -2.87 32.46
CA LYS A 21 24.97 -1.85 33.51
C LYS A 21 24.75 -0.44 33.00
N GLN A 22 24.74 -0.24 31.68
CA GLN A 22 24.41 1.06 31.12
C GLN A 22 22.92 1.34 31.36
N THR A 23 22.63 2.45 32.02
CA THR A 23 21.26 2.88 32.35
C THR A 23 20.92 4.24 31.73
N ASP A 24 21.92 4.90 31.14
CA ASP A 24 21.78 6.16 30.44
C ASP A 24 21.50 5.90 28.96
N ASP A 25 20.28 6.19 28.52
CA ASP A 25 19.85 5.97 27.14
C ASP A 25 20.51 6.97 26.19
N SER A 26 20.85 8.18 26.64
CA SER A 26 21.60 9.17 25.85
C SER A 26 22.94 8.62 25.36
N VAL A 27 23.67 7.90 26.22
CA VAL A 27 24.94 7.26 25.86
C VAL A 27 24.72 6.14 24.83
N ARG A 28 23.62 5.38 24.96
CA ARG A 28 23.28 4.34 23.98
C ARG A 28 22.89 4.95 22.63
N ILE A 29 22.16 6.06 22.63
CA ILE A 29 21.80 6.82 21.43
C ILE A 29 23.07 7.30 20.74
N ASP A 30 23.97 8.00 21.45
CA ASP A 30 25.23 8.50 20.91
C ASP A 30 26.08 7.37 20.28
N HIS A 31 26.11 6.21 20.92
CA HIS A 31 26.82 5.04 20.38
C HIS A 31 26.17 4.48 19.12
N LEU A 32 24.84 4.39 19.06
CA LEU A 32 24.10 3.95 17.87
C LEU A 32 24.28 4.90 16.70
N GLU A 33 24.24 6.21 16.94
CA GLU A 33 24.43 7.24 15.91
C GLU A 33 25.88 7.26 15.40
N SER A 34 26.84 7.07 16.31
CA SER A 34 28.26 6.92 15.95
C SER A 34 28.49 5.68 15.09
N LEU A 35 27.88 4.53 15.44
CA LEU A 35 27.95 3.33 14.61
C LEU A 35 27.31 3.53 13.25
N THR A 36 26.16 4.20 13.20
CA THR A 36 25.45 4.52 11.94
C THR A 36 26.36 5.31 11.00
N SER A 37 27.09 6.29 11.54
CA SER A 37 28.06 7.09 10.79
C SER A 37 29.24 6.26 10.30
N LEU A 38 29.80 5.38 11.14
CA LEU A 38 30.94 4.52 10.78
C LEU A 38 30.60 3.47 9.70
N CYS A 39 29.38 2.92 9.73
CA CYS A 39 28.92 1.93 8.74
C CYS A 39 28.77 2.49 7.31
N SER A 40 28.94 3.81 7.13
CA SER A 40 29.03 4.44 5.80
C SER A 40 30.43 4.30 5.17
N THR A 41 31.39 3.73 5.89
CA THR A 41 32.77 3.47 5.43
C THR A 41 33.05 1.97 5.34
N PRO A 42 34.03 1.52 4.54
CA PRO A 42 34.38 0.10 4.45
C PRO A 42 34.74 -0.47 5.83
N LEU A 43 34.04 -1.53 6.22
CA LEU A 43 34.23 -2.23 7.49
C LEU A 43 35.28 -3.33 7.36
N THR A 44 35.99 -3.63 8.45
CA THR A 44 36.84 -4.83 8.51
C THR A 44 36.00 -6.08 8.80
N ASP A 45 36.53 -7.28 8.49
CA ASP A 45 35.84 -8.54 8.78
C ASP A 45 35.51 -8.71 10.28
N GLU A 46 36.38 -8.20 11.16
CA GLU A 46 36.16 -8.21 12.61
C GLU A 46 35.00 -7.29 13.00
N ASP A 47 34.92 -6.10 12.42
CA ASP A 47 33.80 -5.17 12.64
C ASP A 47 32.48 -5.78 12.15
N VAL A 48 32.47 -6.43 10.99
CA VAL A 48 31.30 -7.13 10.45
C VAL A 48 30.83 -8.23 11.40
N ALA A 49 31.74 -9.03 11.96
CA ALA A 49 31.39 -10.08 12.91
C ALA A 49 30.77 -9.52 14.20
N LEU A 50 31.30 -8.41 14.71
CA LEU A 50 30.74 -7.72 15.88
C LEU A 50 29.33 -7.17 15.61
N LEU A 51 29.11 -6.56 14.44
CA LEU A 51 27.82 -6.02 14.03
C LEU A 51 26.78 -7.12 13.82
N LYS A 52 27.15 -8.26 13.21
CA LYS A 52 26.27 -9.44 13.12
C LYS A 52 25.81 -9.90 14.51
N SER A 53 26.73 -9.99 15.47
CA SER A 53 26.40 -10.37 16.84
C SER A 53 25.46 -9.35 17.51
N LEU A 54 25.71 -8.05 17.32
CA LEU A 54 24.86 -6.98 17.86
C LEU A 54 23.41 -7.10 17.34
N VAL A 55 23.25 -7.29 16.03
CA VAL A 55 21.93 -7.41 15.38
C VAL A 55 21.16 -8.59 15.93
N SER A 56 21.73 -9.80 15.89
CA SER A 56 21.04 -11.03 16.27
C SER A 56 20.76 -11.12 17.77
N ASN A 57 21.74 -10.72 18.60
CA ASN A 57 21.65 -10.94 20.05
C ASN A 57 20.97 -9.80 20.80
N THR A 58 20.97 -8.57 20.26
CA THR A 58 20.53 -7.38 21.01
C THR A 58 19.39 -6.65 20.31
N LEU A 59 19.56 -6.32 19.02
CA LEU A 59 18.60 -5.45 18.33
C LEU A 59 17.29 -6.17 17.97
N PHE A 60 17.36 -7.43 17.52
CA PHE A 60 16.17 -8.23 17.19
C PHE A 60 15.58 -9.00 18.37
N SER A 61 16.33 -9.16 19.46
CA SER A 61 15.88 -9.88 20.65
C SER A 61 15.05 -9.01 21.62
N GLY A 62 14.86 -7.72 21.31
CA GLY A 62 14.10 -6.79 22.15
C GLY A 62 14.82 -6.35 23.43
N HIS A 63 16.10 -6.69 23.62
CA HIS A 63 16.86 -6.30 24.82
C HIS A 63 17.16 -4.79 24.88
N LEU A 64 17.04 -4.10 23.74
CA LEU A 64 17.15 -2.65 23.62
C LEU A 64 15.77 -2.01 23.48
N GLN A 65 14.95 -2.14 24.52
CA GLN A 65 13.68 -1.42 24.67
C GLN A 65 13.79 -0.47 25.87
N ALA A 66 13.59 0.82 25.63
CA ALA A 66 13.51 1.78 26.72
C ALA A 66 12.15 1.62 27.41
N THR A 67 12.17 1.15 28.65
CA THR A 67 10.99 1.15 29.51
C THR A 67 11.01 2.44 30.32
N ASP A 68 10.16 3.40 29.94
CA ASP A 68 9.87 4.62 30.69
C ASP A 68 11.03 5.63 30.84
N SER A 69 11.72 5.98 29.74
CA SER A 69 12.63 7.13 29.67
C SER A 69 12.11 8.20 28.70
N ASP A 70 12.42 9.48 28.96
CA ASP A 70 12.08 10.60 28.06
C ASP A 70 12.74 10.42 26.67
N GLU A 71 13.81 9.64 26.61
CA GLU A 71 14.64 9.37 25.43
C GLU A 71 14.24 8.08 24.69
N ALA A 72 13.20 7.38 25.14
CA ALA A 72 12.78 6.10 24.57
C ALA A 72 12.49 6.21 23.07
N SER A 73 11.86 7.29 22.63
CA SER A 73 11.56 7.48 21.22
C SER A 73 12.81 7.68 20.35
N ASP A 74 13.81 8.37 20.87
CA ASP A 74 15.07 8.62 20.19
C ASP A 74 15.92 7.35 20.13
N LEU A 75 15.96 6.57 21.22
CA LEU A 75 16.64 5.28 21.26
C LEU A 75 16.06 4.31 20.23
N HIS A 76 14.73 4.18 20.17
CA HIS A 76 14.07 3.32 19.19
C HIS A 76 14.31 3.83 17.76
N ALA A 77 14.30 5.14 17.52
CA ALA A 77 14.56 5.69 16.19
C ALA A 77 16.02 5.46 15.77
N ALA A 78 16.99 5.68 16.66
CA ALA A 78 18.41 5.42 16.42
C ALA A 78 18.67 3.93 16.13
N LYS A 79 18.00 3.02 16.86
CA LYS A 79 18.02 1.56 16.61
C LYS A 79 17.59 1.24 15.17
N TRP A 80 16.43 1.73 14.73
CA TRP A 80 15.92 1.44 13.38
C TRP A 80 16.74 2.11 12.26
N ARG A 81 17.34 3.29 12.51
CA ARG A 81 18.28 3.93 11.59
C ARG A 81 19.54 3.10 11.41
N LEU A 82 20.16 2.64 12.51
CA LEU A 82 21.33 1.76 12.45
C LEU A 82 21.00 0.48 11.67
N LEU A 83 19.88 -0.18 11.99
CA LEU A 83 19.44 -1.38 11.27
C LEU A 83 19.29 -1.14 9.77
N SER A 84 18.87 0.06 9.34
CA SER A 84 18.71 0.40 7.93
C SER A 84 20.07 0.57 7.25
N THR A 85 21.01 1.23 7.91
CA THR A 85 22.38 1.37 7.42
C THR A 85 23.10 0.03 7.35
N LEU A 86 22.87 -0.84 8.33
CA LEU A 86 23.43 -2.19 8.34
C LEU A 86 22.86 -3.07 7.23
N LEU A 87 21.60 -2.89 6.84
CA LEU A 87 21.08 -3.53 5.63
C LEU A 87 21.87 -3.11 4.40
N ALA A 88 22.32 -1.85 4.30
CA ALA A 88 23.08 -1.34 3.16
C ALA A 88 24.57 -1.75 3.20
N ALA A 89 25.13 -2.02 4.38
CA ALA A 89 26.54 -2.35 4.57
C ALA A 89 26.94 -3.67 3.89
N ASP A 90 28.18 -3.73 3.39
CA ASP A 90 28.73 -4.95 2.80
C ASP A 90 29.09 -5.97 3.90
N GLY A 91 28.84 -7.25 3.63
CA GLY A 91 29.13 -8.35 4.56
C GLY A 91 28.15 -8.54 5.74
N VAL A 92 27.27 -7.58 6.05
CA VAL A 92 26.21 -7.75 7.06
C VAL A 92 24.99 -8.41 6.40
N GLU A 93 24.57 -9.55 6.93
CA GLU A 93 23.47 -10.33 6.35
C GLU A 93 22.12 -9.73 6.73
N ALA A 94 21.25 -9.55 5.72
CA ALA A 94 19.85 -9.22 5.93
C ALA A 94 19.09 -10.46 6.44
N PRO A 95 17.96 -10.29 7.14
CA PRO A 95 17.03 -11.39 7.39
C PRO A 95 16.71 -12.13 6.09
N THR A 96 16.93 -13.45 6.05
CA THR A 96 16.72 -14.25 4.82
C THR A 96 15.69 -15.36 5.00
N SER A 97 15.31 -15.67 6.23
CA SER A 97 14.28 -16.65 6.54
C SER A 97 12.97 -16.01 6.95
N GLU A 98 11.86 -16.71 6.74
CA GLU A 98 10.53 -16.28 7.15
C GLU A 98 10.44 -16.04 8.66
N GLN A 99 11.09 -16.88 9.48
CA GLN A 99 11.12 -16.77 10.94
C GLN A 99 11.86 -15.50 11.43
N GLU A 100 12.96 -15.14 10.76
CA GLU A 100 13.68 -13.89 11.08
C GLU A 100 12.81 -12.69 10.70
N ILE A 101 12.18 -12.71 9.54
CA ILE A 101 11.28 -11.63 9.10
C ILE A 101 10.08 -11.50 10.04
N GLU A 102 9.46 -12.61 10.45
CA GLU A 102 8.38 -12.64 11.45
C GLU A 102 8.82 -11.99 12.77
N THR A 103 10.04 -12.30 13.23
CA THR A 103 10.60 -11.73 14.45
C THR A 103 10.77 -10.21 14.33
N VAL A 104 11.26 -9.74 13.19
CA VAL A 104 11.42 -8.30 12.96
C VAL A 104 10.07 -7.60 12.81
N LEU A 105 9.10 -8.19 12.12
CA LEU A 105 7.75 -7.64 12.00
C LEU A 105 7.03 -7.60 13.36
N SER A 106 7.24 -8.60 14.21
CA SER A 106 6.77 -8.60 15.61
C SER A 106 7.34 -7.41 16.39
N LEU A 107 8.65 -7.16 16.26
CA LEU A 107 9.31 -6.02 16.91
C LEU A 107 8.79 -4.68 16.37
N MET A 108 8.59 -4.57 15.05
CA MET A 108 7.98 -3.40 14.42
C MET A 108 6.57 -3.14 14.97
N LEU A 109 5.77 -4.19 15.14
CA LEU A 109 4.44 -4.06 15.72
C LEU A 109 4.52 -3.56 17.15
N ALA A 110 5.45 -4.03 17.98
CA ALA A 110 5.64 -3.51 19.33
C ALA A 110 6.00 -2.01 19.33
N ASP A 111 6.90 -1.59 18.43
CA ASP A 111 7.43 -0.22 18.36
C ASP A 111 6.49 0.78 17.66
N ARG A 112 5.41 0.32 17.00
CA ARG A 112 4.59 1.14 16.08
C ARG A 112 3.95 2.39 16.69
N PHE A 113 3.76 2.43 18.02
CA PHE A 113 3.10 3.53 18.72
C PHE A 113 4.06 4.47 19.45
N VAL A 114 5.38 4.25 19.35
CA VAL A 114 6.37 5.04 20.08
C VAL A 114 6.42 6.48 19.58
N SER A 115 6.72 6.70 18.29
CA SER A 115 6.74 8.05 17.70
C SER A 115 6.68 8.03 16.17
N SER A 116 6.46 9.20 15.57
CA SER A 116 6.53 9.37 14.11
C SER A 116 7.94 9.13 13.54
N ASP A 117 8.98 9.46 14.31
CA ASP A 117 10.37 9.26 13.89
C ASP A 117 10.73 7.77 13.88
N VAL A 118 10.23 7.02 14.86
CA VAL A 118 10.33 5.55 14.90
C VAL A 118 9.64 4.94 13.67
N LEU A 119 8.40 5.35 13.37
CA LEU A 119 7.69 4.88 12.17
C LEU A 119 8.40 5.25 10.86
N THR A 120 9.04 6.43 10.81
CA THR A 120 9.84 6.87 9.65
C THR A 120 11.04 5.95 9.44
N ALA A 121 11.80 5.68 10.50
CA ALA A 121 12.95 4.80 10.45
C ALA A 121 12.55 3.35 10.12
N MET A 122 11.45 2.85 10.70
CA MET A 122 10.90 1.52 10.38
C MET A 122 10.47 1.41 8.91
N ALA A 123 9.82 2.44 8.36
CA ALA A 123 9.40 2.45 6.97
C ALA A 123 10.61 2.44 6.01
N GLN A 124 11.65 3.21 6.30
CA GLN A 124 12.91 3.19 5.54
C GLN A 124 13.54 1.80 5.57
N TRP A 125 13.61 1.19 6.76
CA TRP A 125 14.13 -0.17 6.93
C TRP A 125 13.35 -1.19 6.10
N LEU A 126 12.02 -1.14 6.16
CA LEU A 126 11.15 -2.09 5.46
C LEU A 126 11.30 -2.01 3.93
N ILE A 127 11.44 -0.80 3.40
CA ILE A 127 11.68 -0.57 1.97
C ILE A 127 13.04 -1.14 1.56
N GLU A 128 14.09 -0.88 2.35
CA GLU A 128 15.43 -1.39 2.06
C GLU A 128 15.49 -2.93 2.15
N LEU A 129 14.84 -3.52 3.17
CA LEU A 129 14.69 -4.97 3.28
C LEU A 129 14.04 -5.54 2.03
N ARG A 130 12.94 -4.94 1.55
CA ARG A 130 12.24 -5.42 0.35
C ARG A 130 13.15 -5.39 -0.88
N ASN A 131 13.99 -4.35 -1.03
CA ASN A 131 14.92 -4.25 -2.13
C ASN A 131 15.99 -5.34 -2.09
N ARG A 132 16.44 -5.73 -0.88
CA ARG A 132 17.43 -6.80 -0.66
C ARG A 132 16.87 -8.20 -0.84
N LEU A 133 15.66 -8.46 -0.34
CA LEU A 133 15.04 -9.79 -0.41
C LEU A 133 14.74 -10.27 -1.84
N GLY A 134 14.61 -9.35 -2.81
CA GLY A 134 14.23 -9.72 -4.17
C GLY A 134 12.92 -10.52 -4.19
N ASP A 135 12.84 -11.58 -4.98
CA ASP A 135 11.62 -12.41 -5.08
C ASP A 135 11.63 -13.65 -4.19
N ALA A 136 12.61 -13.76 -3.27
CA ALA A 136 12.79 -14.96 -2.43
C ALA A 136 11.66 -15.15 -1.39
N ILE A 137 11.30 -14.07 -0.69
CA ILE A 137 10.23 -14.07 0.32
C ILE A 137 9.33 -12.85 0.08
N ASN A 138 8.02 -13.08 0.06
CA ASN A 138 7.05 -12.00 -0.05
C ASN A 138 6.55 -11.59 1.35
N LEU A 139 6.77 -10.32 1.70
CA LEU A 139 6.39 -9.76 2.99
C LEU A 139 4.87 -9.82 3.28
N LEU A 140 4.02 -10.01 2.27
CA LEU A 140 2.57 -10.13 2.45
C LEU A 140 2.13 -11.54 2.89
N ASP A 141 3.01 -12.52 2.77
CA ASP A 141 2.71 -13.91 3.14
C ASP A 141 3.19 -14.26 4.56
N VAL A 142 4.05 -13.43 5.15
CA VAL A 142 4.58 -13.65 6.50
C VAL A 142 3.49 -13.33 7.52
N GLU A 143 3.01 -14.37 8.20
CA GLU A 143 2.04 -14.25 9.28
C GLU A 143 2.78 -13.99 10.59
N VAL A 144 2.43 -12.90 11.30
CA VAL A 144 2.97 -12.62 12.63
C VAL A 144 2.03 -13.24 13.65
N LEU A 145 2.46 -14.34 14.26
CA LEU A 145 1.70 -15.02 15.28
C LEU A 145 1.84 -14.27 16.61
N ASP A 146 0.70 -14.03 17.26
CA ASP A 146 0.70 -13.49 18.62
C ASP A 146 1.22 -14.58 19.57
N LYS A 147 2.40 -14.35 20.15
CA LYS A 147 3.03 -15.30 21.09
C LYS A 147 2.30 -15.35 22.44
N ASP A 148 1.46 -14.35 22.75
CA ASP A 148 0.81 -14.21 24.06
C ASP A 148 -0.71 -14.44 24.02
N GLY A 149 -1.25 -14.98 22.92
CA GLY A 149 -2.67 -15.38 22.84
C GLY A 149 -3.66 -14.21 22.84
N GLY A 150 -3.19 -12.98 22.58
CA GLY A 150 -4.03 -11.81 22.32
C GLY A 150 -4.68 -11.87 20.93
N GLU A 151 -5.82 -11.18 20.79
CA GLU A 151 -6.61 -11.15 19.55
C GLU A 151 -5.96 -10.32 18.40
N GLN A 152 -4.70 -9.88 18.53
CA GLN A 152 -4.06 -9.02 17.52
C GLN A 152 -2.90 -9.74 16.81
N SER A 153 -3.23 -10.72 15.96
CA SER A 153 -2.33 -11.14 14.90
C SER A 153 -2.04 -9.94 13.99
N GLY A 154 -0.81 -9.44 14.01
CA GLY A 154 -0.41 -8.31 13.18
C GLY A 154 -0.02 -8.74 11.76
N SER A 155 0.03 -7.81 10.82
CA SER A 155 0.56 -8.08 9.48
C SER A 155 1.38 -6.92 8.93
N CYS A 156 2.21 -7.22 7.92
CA CYS A 156 2.93 -6.19 7.15
C CYS A 156 1.96 -5.12 6.59
N LEU A 157 0.76 -5.52 6.15
CA LEU A 157 -0.25 -4.59 5.64
C LEU A 157 -0.76 -3.61 6.70
N GLU A 158 -0.87 -4.04 7.96
CA GLU A 158 -1.28 -3.17 9.07
C GLU A 158 -0.20 -2.16 9.42
N LEU A 159 1.07 -2.60 9.48
CA LEU A 159 2.22 -1.72 9.66
C LEU A 159 2.29 -0.67 8.56
N VAL A 160 2.23 -1.09 7.29
CA VAL A 160 2.29 -0.16 6.15
C VAL A 160 1.11 0.82 6.18
N LYS A 161 -0.10 0.36 6.54
CA LYS A 161 -1.27 1.25 6.70
C LYS A 161 -1.02 2.31 7.77
N GLN A 162 -0.51 1.93 8.93
CA GLN A 162 -0.21 2.84 10.03
C GLN A 162 0.91 3.83 9.68
N MET A 163 2.00 3.35 9.08
CA MET A 163 3.08 4.19 8.56
C MET A 163 2.54 5.20 7.56
N TYR A 164 1.76 4.74 6.57
CA TYR A 164 1.23 5.61 5.54
C TYR A 164 0.33 6.72 6.12
N VAL A 165 -0.55 6.40 7.08
CA VAL A 165 -1.37 7.41 7.77
C VAL A 165 -0.50 8.43 8.53
N THR A 166 0.49 7.96 9.28
CA THR A 166 1.26 8.80 10.20
C THR A 166 2.30 9.69 9.50
N LEU A 167 2.85 9.24 8.36
CA LEU A 167 3.91 9.93 7.62
C LEU A 167 3.42 11.15 6.79
N GLY A 168 2.51 11.96 7.36
CA GLY A 168 1.86 13.13 6.76
C GLY A 168 2.78 14.06 5.97
N GLY A 169 3.94 14.38 6.54
CA GLY A 169 4.92 15.29 5.95
C GLY A 169 5.93 14.66 4.99
N ASN A 170 5.94 13.32 4.83
CA ASN A 170 6.95 12.62 4.05
C ASN A 170 6.35 11.94 2.80
N GLY A 171 5.99 12.78 1.81
CA GLY A 171 5.38 12.32 0.56
C GLY A 171 6.25 11.32 -0.22
N ASN A 172 7.58 11.48 -0.19
CA ASN A 172 8.51 10.56 -0.84
C ASN A 172 8.48 9.17 -0.19
N LEU A 173 8.47 9.09 1.14
CA LEU A 173 8.42 7.81 1.84
C LEU A 173 7.07 7.11 1.64
N ARG A 174 5.96 7.88 1.63
CA ARG A 174 4.64 7.36 1.25
C ARG A 174 4.61 6.79 -0.17
N LEU A 175 5.25 7.45 -1.13
CA LEU A 175 5.38 6.95 -2.50
C LEU A 175 6.17 5.64 -2.54
N GLN A 176 7.32 5.57 -1.89
CA GLN A 176 8.13 4.36 -1.84
C GLN A 176 7.38 3.18 -1.17
N LEU A 177 6.60 3.44 -0.12
CA LEU A 177 5.72 2.42 0.47
C LEU A 177 4.67 1.93 -0.53
N ALA A 178 4.06 2.83 -1.31
CA ALA A 178 3.09 2.46 -2.34
C ALA A 178 3.74 1.65 -3.49
N GLU A 179 4.94 2.02 -3.93
CA GLU A 179 5.71 1.27 -4.92
C GLU A 179 6.09 -0.12 -4.41
N MET A 180 6.53 -0.21 -3.15
CA MET A 180 6.83 -1.47 -2.47
C MET A 180 5.61 -2.39 -2.45
N LEU A 181 4.45 -1.88 -2.02
CA LEU A 181 3.18 -2.60 -2.05
C LEU A 181 2.82 -3.07 -3.47
N GLY A 182 2.96 -2.20 -4.47
CA GLY A 182 2.73 -2.55 -5.87
C GLY A 182 3.61 -3.70 -6.35
N LYS A 183 4.89 -3.74 -5.95
CA LYS A 183 5.79 -4.86 -6.27
C LYS A 183 5.42 -6.16 -5.55
N LEU A 184 4.95 -6.06 -4.31
CA LEU A 184 4.54 -7.22 -3.50
C LEU A 184 3.25 -7.90 -3.99
N VAL A 185 2.38 -7.18 -4.69
CA VAL A 185 1.17 -7.76 -5.30
C VAL A 185 1.54 -8.38 -6.66
N ASP A 186 1.77 -9.68 -6.70
CA ASP A 186 2.12 -10.44 -7.91
C ASP A 186 1.23 -11.68 -8.13
N THR A 187 0.32 -11.95 -7.20
CA THR A 187 -0.68 -13.02 -7.32
C THR A 187 -2.07 -12.51 -6.97
N LYS A 188 -3.09 -13.27 -7.40
CA LYS A 188 -4.48 -13.00 -7.08
C LYS A 188 -4.79 -13.07 -5.58
N GLU A 189 -4.14 -13.97 -4.84
CA GLU A 189 -4.38 -14.07 -3.39
C GLU A 189 -3.76 -12.88 -2.64
N ARG A 190 -2.55 -12.44 -3.02
CA ARG A 190 -1.94 -11.23 -2.46
C ARG A 190 -2.74 -9.97 -2.81
N ALA A 191 -3.30 -9.87 -4.03
CA ALA A 191 -4.23 -8.81 -4.39
C ALA A 191 -5.49 -8.80 -3.51
N LYS A 192 -6.08 -9.97 -3.23
CA LYS A 192 -7.19 -10.09 -2.28
C LYS A 192 -6.80 -9.70 -0.86
N SER A 193 -5.57 -10.00 -0.42
CA SER A 193 -5.06 -9.60 0.89
C SER A 193 -5.02 -8.07 1.04
N VAL A 194 -4.49 -7.37 0.02
CA VAL A 194 -4.49 -5.90 -0.04
C VAL A 194 -5.89 -5.31 -0.03
N VAL A 195 -6.86 -5.92 -0.74
CA VAL A 195 -8.26 -5.49 -0.69
C VAL A 195 -8.85 -5.72 0.70
N ARG A 196 -8.58 -6.86 1.33
CA ARG A 196 -9.11 -7.22 2.65
C ARG A 196 -8.61 -6.28 3.75
N SER A 197 -7.35 -5.84 3.66
CA SER A 197 -6.73 -4.95 4.66
C SER A 197 -7.24 -3.51 4.60
N GLY A 198 -7.93 -3.11 3.52
CA GLY A 198 -8.44 -1.76 3.34
C GLY A 198 -7.35 -0.73 2.99
N ILE A 199 -6.18 -1.18 2.49
CA ILE A 199 -5.12 -0.27 2.06
C ILE A 199 -5.58 0.65 0.94
N LEU A 200 -6.31 0.14 -0.07
CA LEU A 200 -6.81 0.96 -1.18
C LEU A 200 -7.68 2.12 -0.67
N ARG A 201 -8.56 1.84 0.30
CA ARG A 201 -9.37 2.85 0.97
C ARG A 201 -8.50 3.88 1.69
N THR A 202 -7.49 3.43 2.42
CA THR A 202 -6.57 4.30 3.18
C THR A 202 -5.82 5.24 2.26
N LEU A 203 -5.25 4.73 1.16
CA LEU A 203 -4.53 5.52 0.16
C LEU A 203 -5.43 6.60 -0.44
N LEU A 204 -6.64 6.21 -0.87
CA LEU A 204 -7.58 7.14 -1.50
C LEU A 204 -8.08 8.19 -0.50
N GLN A 205 -8.48 7.77 0.70
CA GLN A 205 -9.01 8.69 1.71
C GLN A 205 -7.98 9.77 2.06
N ILE A 206 -6.72 9.38 2.31
CA ILE A 206 -5.66 10.33 2.64
C ILE A 206 -5.41 11.32 1.49
N ALA A 207 -5.47 10.86 0.23
CA ALA A 207 -5.34 11.75 -0.92
C ALA A 207 -6.47 12.78 -0.98
N LEU A 208 -7.72 12.33 -0.83
CA LEU A 208 -8.91 13.20 -0.93
C LEU A 208 -9.06 14.20 0.22
N GLU A 209 -8.41 13.95 1.36
CA GLU A 209 -8.40 14.86 2.52
C GLU A 209 -7.36 15.98 2.40
N GLN A 210 -6.48 15.95 1.38
CA GLN A 210 -5.44 16.98 1.23
C GLN A 210 -6.00 18.32 0.71
N PRO A 211 -5.64 19.45 1.35
CA PRO A 211 -6.02 20.78 0.85
C PRO A 211 -5.08 21.29 -0.26
N ASP A 212 -3.88 20.72 -0.40
CA ASP A 212 -2.84 21.13 -1.35
C ASP A 212 -2.92 20.29 -2.64
N GLU A 213 -3.09 20.97 -3.78
CA GLU A 213 -3.23 20.37 -5.11
C GLU A 213 -2.01 19.55 -5.59
N ILE A 214 -0.79 19.96 -5.22
CA ILE A 214 0.45 19.25 -5.58
C ILE A 214 0.55 17.96 -4.76
N THR A 215 0.26 18.08 -3.45
CA THR A 215 0.27 16.95 -2.51
C THR A 215 -0.82 15.94 -2.87
N ASP A 216 -2.01 16.41 -3.25
CA ASP A 216 -3.11 15.59 -3.78
C ASP A 216 -2.64 14.77 -4.99
N THR A 217 -1.94 15.38 -5.95
CA THR A 217 -1.45 14.68 -7.16
C THR A 217 -0.55 13.47 -6.82
N VAL A 218 0.39 13.65 -5.89
CA VAL A 218 1.33 12.60 -5.47
C VAL A 218 0.60 11.49 -4.71
N LEU A 219 -0.34 11.85 -3.83
CA LEU A 219 -1.07 10.86 -3.03
C LEU A 219 -2.11 10.09 -3.89
N LEU A 220 -2.74 10.73 -4.88
CA LEU A 220 -3.57 10.04 -5.87
C LEU A 220 -2.74 9.05 -6.69
N GLN A 221 -1.51 9.42 -7.06
CA GLN A 221 -0.60 8.50 -7.76
C GLN A 221 -0.31 7.23 -6.94
N ASN A 222 -0.18 7.35 -5.62
CA ASN A 222 0.02 6.19 -4.74
C ASN A 222 -1.16 5.21 -4.80
N PHE A 223 -2.40 5.72 -4.76
CA PHE A 223 -3.60 4.91 -4.95
C PHE A 223 -3.62 4.24 -6.32
N ILE A 224 -3.31 4.98 -7.39
CA ILE A 224 -3.31 4.48 -8.76
C ILE A 224 -2.29 3.34 -8.93
N LEU A 225 -1.08 3.49 -8.39
CA LEU A 225 -0.01 2.48 -8.46
C LEU A 225 -0.47 1.14 -7.87
N VAL A 226 -0.92 1.16 -6.62
CA VAL A 226 -1.35 -0.06 -5.92
C VAL A 226 -2.65 -0.61 -6.52
N GLY A 227 -3.61 0.26 -6.79
CA GLY A 227 -4.91 -0.12 -7.30
C GLY A 227 -4.84 -0.73 -8.70
N LYS A 228 -4.03 -0.20 -9.63
CA LYS A 228 -3.83 -0.81 -10.96
C LYS A 228 -3.24 -2.20 -10.83
N ARG A 229 -2.28 -2.39 -9.93
CA ARG A 229 -1.70 -3.70 -9.69
C ARG A 229 -2.75 -4.68 -9.17
N VAL A 230 -3.53 -4.29 -8.16
CA VAL A 230 -4.64 -5.11 -7.65
C VAL A 230 -5.64 -5.43 -8.77
N ALA A 231 -6.08 -4.43 -9.52
CA ALA A 231 -7.04 -4.58 -10.62
C ALA A 231 -6.55 -5.58 -11.67
N SER A 232 -5.25 -5.61 -11.99
CA SER A 232 -4.68 -6.56 -12.96
C SER A 232 -4.88 -8.04 -12.57
N PHE A 233 -5.09 -8.35 -11.29
CA PHE A 233 -5.34 -9.71 -10.81
C PHE A 233 -6.81 -10.04 -10.51
N VAL A 234 -7.63 -9.03 -10.23
CA VAL A 234 -9.02 -9.23 -9.77
C VAL A 234 -10.05 -8.79 -10.79
N CYS A 235 -9.69 -7.96 -11.76
CA CYS A 235 -10.56 -7.52 -12.85
C CYS A 235 -10.36 -8.37 -14.11
N TYR A 236 -11.33 -8.33 -15.02
CA TYR A 236 -11.25 -9.04 -16.30
C TYR A 236 -10.38 -8.27 -17.30
N GLU A 237 -9.68 -8.97 -18.21
CA GLU A 237 -8.75 -8.37 -19.21
C GLU A 237 -9.36 -7.20 -20.02
N ALA A 238 -10.67 -7.26 -20.34
CA ALA A 238 -11.36 -6.21 -21.10
C ALA A 238 -11.46 -4.88 -20.35
N VAL A 239 -11.50 -4.91 -19.01
CA VAL A 239 -11.55 -3.71 -18.15
C VAL A 239 -10.14 -3.17 -17.89
N ALA A 240 -9.12 -4.03 -17.97
CA ALA A 240 -7.72 -3.65 -17.73
C ALA A 240 -7.04 -2.96 -18.94
N SER A 241 -7.62 -3.04 -20.14
CA SER A 241 -6.94 -2.72 -21.41
C SER A 241 -7.44 -1.46 -22.14
N GLY A 242 -8.47 -0.76 -21.63
CA GLY A 242 -8.99 0.44 -22.26
C GLY A 242 -9.05 1.61 -21.28
N LEU A 243 -8.06 2.52 -21.35
CA LEU A 243 -8.17 3.84 -20.71
C LEU A 243 -7.77 4.89 -21.75
N PRO A 244 -8.69 5.77 -22.18
CA PRO A 244 -8.36 6.88 -23.07
C PRO A 244 -7.48 7.90 -22.33
N LYS A 245 -6.37 8.31 -22.96
CA LYS A 245 -5.59 9.44 -22.48
C LYS A 245 -6.35 10.73 -22.79
N LEU A 246 -6.95 11.36 -21.78
CA LEU A 246 -7.35 12.75 -21.90
C LEU A 246 -6.13 13.66 -21.76
N GLN A 247 -6.11 14.72 -22.56
CA GLN A 247 -5.19 15.84 -22.39
C GLN A 247 -5.91 16.90 -21.55
N GLY A 248 -5.40 17.17 -20.34
CA GLY A 248 -5.99 18.12 -19.38
C GLY A 248 -5.01 18.56 -18.28
N ASN A 249 -5.54 19.18 -17.22
CA ASN A 249 -4.75 19.48 -16.01
C ASN A 249 -4.31 18.15 -15.35
N PRO A 250 -3.03 17.98 -14.95
CA PRO A 250 -2.52 16.76 -14.32
C PRO A 250 -3.38 16.21 -13.17
N ILE A 251 -3.97 17.08 -12.34
CA ILE A 251 -4.81 16.66 -11.22
C ILE A 251 -6.15 16.10 -11.70
N ALA A 252 -6.76 16.74 -12.70
CA ALA A 252 -8.00 16.27 -13.29
C ALA A 252 -7.78 14.93 -14.00
N GLU A 253 -6.66 14.75 -14.69
CA GLU A 253 -6.25 13.46 -15.28
C GLU A 253 -6.08 12.38 -14.20
N LYS A 254 -5.43 12.69 -13.07
CA LYS A 254 -5.26 11.74 -11.96
C LYS A 254 -6.57 11.37 -11.29
N ARG A 255 -7.42 12.35 -10.99
CA ARG A 255 -8.75 12.11 -10.41
C ARG A 255 -9.63 11.31 -11.38
N HIS A 256 -9.50 11.53 -12.68
CA HIS A 256 -10.15 10.71 -13.69
C HIS A 256 -9.69 9.26 -13.64
N GLU A 257 -8.38 9.03 -13.65
CA GLU A 257 -7.77 7.70 -13.54
C GLU A 257 -8.18 6.96 -12.24
N VAL A 258 -8.32 7.70 -11.14
CA VAL A 258 -8.89 7.18 -9.88
C VAL A 258 -10.33 6.73 -10.04
N CYS A 259 -11.20 7.56 -10.64
CA CYS A 259 -12.60 7.22 -10.88
C CYS A 259 -12.72 5.95 -11.75
N GLU A 260 -11.95 5.86 -12.84
CA GLU A 260 -11.93 4.68 -13.72
C GLU A 260 -11.53 3.41 -12.98
N LEU A 261 -10.49 3.49 -12.16
CA LEU A 261 -9.99 2.35 -11.38
C LEU A 261 -11.02 1.86 -10.35
N VAL A 262 -11.73 2.78 -9.70
CA VAL A 262 -12.82 2.43 -8.78
C VAL A 262 -13.95 1.71 -9.51
N VAL A 263 -14.34 2.21 -10.70
CA VAL A 263 -15.34 1.53 -11.55
C VAL A 263 -14.85 0.15 -11.97
N ALA A 264 -13.58 0.02 -12.36
CA ALA A 264 -13.00 -1.27 -12.72
C ALA A 264 -13.11 -2.30 -11.58
N LEU A 265 -12.79 -1.90 -10.35
CA LEU A 265 -12.93 -2.74 -9.16
C LEU A 265 -14.41 -3.11 -8.90
N MET A 266 -15.34 -2.19 -9.11
CA MET A 266 -16.79 -2.46 -9.04
C MET A 266 -17.30 -3.41 -10.13
N LEU A 267 -16.58 -3.56 -11.24
CA LEU A 267 -16.91 -4.53 -12.28
C LEU A 267 -16.15 -5.86 -12.10
N SER A 268 -15.37 -5.99 -11.03
CA SER A 268 -14.62 -7.20 -10.73
C SER A 268 -15.55 -8.41 -10.53
N GLY A 269 -15.12 -9.55 -11.09
CA GLY A 269 -15.72 -10.86 -10.82
C GLY A 269 -15.51 -11.34 -9.38
N VAL A 270 -14.54 -10.77 -8.66
CA VAL A 270 -14.21 -11.11 -7.27
C VAL A 270 -15.10 -10.30 -6.33
N SER A 271 -15.98 -10.97 -5.58
CA SER A 271 -16.94 -10.31 -4.67
C SER A 271 -16.29 -9.38 -3.64
N LEU A 272 -15.08 -9.72 -3.17
CA LEU A 272 -14.32 -8.88 -2.25
C LEU A 272 -13.87 -7.55 -2.89
N ALA A 273 -13.32 -7.60 -4.10
CA ALA A 273 -12.88 -6.41 -4.85
C ALA A 273 -14.08 -5.56 -5.29
N PHE A 274 -15.19 -6.19 -5.68
CA PHE A 274 -16.46 -5.52 -5.93
C PHE A 274 -16.93 -4.70 -4.71
N ALA A 275 -16.96 -5.32 -3.52
CA ALA A 275 -17.42 -4.66 -2.31
C ALA A 275 -16.51 -3.49 -1.92
N GLU A 276 -15.20 -3.62 -2.15
CA GLU A 276 -14.26 -2.52 -1.93
C GLU A 276 -14.43 -1.40 -2.94
N GLY A 277 -14.60 -1.70 -4.24
CA GLY A 277 -14.91 -0.72 -5.26
C GLY A 277 -16.14 0.12 -4.91
N VAL A 278 -17.19 -0.51 -4.36
CA VAL A 278 -18.38 0.20 -3.87
C VAL A 278 -18.03 1.21 -2.78
N ARG A 279 -17.24 0.81 -1.77
CA ARG A 279 -16.80 1.71 -0.68
C ARG A 279 -15.90 2.84 -1.17
N LEU A 280 -15.04 2.57 -2.16
CA LEU A 280 -14.21 3.60 -2.77
C LEU A 280 -15.07 4.61 -3.54
N LEU A 281 -16.15 4.17 -4.19
CA LEU A 281 -17.07 5.09 -4.85
C LEU A 281 -17.80 5.97 -3.82
N GLU A 282 -18.11 5.45 -2.63
CA GLU A 282 -18.66 6.27 -1.53
C GLU A 282 -17.73 7.44 -1.22
N LEU A 283 -16.44 7.17 -1.02
CA LEU A 283 -15.42 8.20 -0.78
C LEU A 283 -15.35 9.23 -1.92
N LEU A 284 -15.34 8.77 -3.18
CA LEU A 284 -15.34 9.67 -4.33
C LEU A 284 -16.62 10.51 -4.42
N SER A 285 -17.75 9.93 -4.04
CA SER A 285 -19.04 10.61 -4.06
C SER A 285 -19.16 11.68 -2.97
N ASP A 286 -18.37 11.60 -1.90
CA ASP A 286 -18.33 12.62 -0.86
C ASP A 286 -17.40 13.80 -1.23
N ASN A 287 -16.40 13.57 -2.09
CA ASN A 287 -15.51 14.62 -2.62
C ASN A 287 -16.15 15.36 -3.81
N ALA A 288 -16.31 16.69 -3.73
CA ALA A 288 -17.01 17.46 -4.75
C ALA A 288 -16.35 17.43 -6.14
N ALA A 289 -15.01 17.42 -6.20
CA ALA A 289 -14.28 17.43 -7.46
C ALA A 289 -14.33 16.05 -8.14
N CYS A 290 -14.18 14.96 -7.39
CA CYS A 290 -14.37 13.61 -7.91
C CYS A 290 -15.84 13.37 -8.31
N ARG A 291 -16.80 13.83 -7.50
CA ARG A 291 -18.23 13.74 -7.79
C ARG A 291 -18.60 14.42 -9.11
N ALA A 292 -17.93 15.51 -9.49
CA ALA A 292 -18.17 16.17 -10.78
C ALA A 292 -17.70 15.33 -11.99
N LEU A 293 -16.70 14.46 -11.79
CA LEU A 293 -16.13 13.60 -12.83
C LEU A 293 -16.91 12.27 -12.99
N LEU A 294 -17.55 11.79 -11.92
CA LEU A 294 -18.35 10.54 -11.96
C LEU A 294 -19.48 10.54 -13.02
N PRO A 295 -20.19 11.66 -13.28
CA PRO A 295 -21.16 11.77 -14.36
C PRO A 295 -20.55 11.97 -15.75
N GLU A 296 -19.34 12.54 -15.85
CA GLU A 296 -18.77 13.03 -17.12
C GLU A 296 -17.90 12.01 -17.85
N GLN A 297 -17.57 10.87 -17.25
CA GLN A 297 -16.71 9.86 -17.90
C GLN A 297 -17.15 8.41 -17.66
N GLU A 298 -17.32 7.68 -18.77
CA GLU A 298 -16.99 6.25 -18.93
C GLU A 298 -18.02 5.16 -18.54
N LEU A 299 -19.26 5.50 -18.18
CA LEU A 299 -20.41 4.62 -18.49
C LEU A 299 -21.25 5.16 -19.66
N TRP A 300 -21.06 6.42 -20.05
CA TRP A 300 -21.75 7.04 -21.18
C TRP A 300 -20.95 6.98 -22.48
N SER A 301 -19.61 7.14 -22.47
CA SER A 301 -18.73 6.97 -23.65
C SER A 301 -18.63 5.50 -24.08
N ALA A 302 -18.44 4.57 -23.13
CA ALA A 302 -18.49 3.12 -23.38
C ALA A 302 -19.86 2.66 -23.95
N ASN A 303 -20.95 3.28 -23.49
CA ASN A 303 -22.32 3.03 -23.95
C ASN A 303 -22.66 3.75 -25.27
N GLN A 304 -22.10 4.93 -25.53
CA GLN A 304 -22.20 5.60 -26.83
C GLN A 304 -21.41 4.87 -27.92
N GLN A 305 -20.22 4.35 -27.61
CA GLN A 305 -19.47 3.49 -28.52
C GLN A 305 -20.22 2.17 -28.78
N CYS A 306 -20.86 1.57 -27.76
CA CYS A 306 -21.80 0.45 -27.94
C CYS A 306 -22.94 0.79 -28.92
N ARG A 307 -23.53 1.98 -28.80
CA ARG A 307 -24.65 2.44 -29.65
C ARG A 307 -24.22 2.78 -31.08
N ALA A 308 -23.04 3.36 -31.27
CA ALA A 308 -22.51 3.69 -32.59
C ALA A 308 -22.19 2.41 -33.39
N GLN A 309 -21.66 1.38 -32.73
CA GLN A 309 -21.34 0.11 -33.40
C GLN A 309 -22.54 -0.81 -33.60
N GLN A 310 -23.55 -0.82 -32.72
CA GLN A 310 -24.81 -1.54 -32.99
C GLN A 310 -25.54 -1.02 -34.23
N LYS A 311 -25.44 0.29 -34.50
CA LYS A 311 -25.95 0.88 -35.75
C LYS A 311 -25.11 0.52 -36.98
N SER A 312 -23.78 0.35 -36.83
CA SER A 312 -22.92 -0.10 -37.93
C SER A 312 -22.96 -1.60 -38.18
N SER A 313 -23.28 -2.44 -37.18
CA SER A 313 -23.42 -3.89 -37.35
C SER A 313 -24.73 -4.30 -38.02
N ALA A 314 -25.70 -3.39 -38.13
CA ALA A 314 -26.84 -3.53 -39.04
C ALA A 314 -26.44 -3.33 -40.52
N SER A 315 -25.30 -2.67 -40.80
CA SER A 315 -24.69 -2.60 -42.13
C SER A 315 -23.53 -3.58 -42.23
N GLY A 316 -23.80 -4.78 -42.73
CA GLY A 316 -22.88 -5.91 -42.72
C GLY A 316 -21.47 -5.62 -43.24
N GLY A 317 -20.49 -5.71 -42.35
CA GLY A 317 -19.06 -5.70 -42.69
C GLY A 317 -18.29 -6.70 -41.82
N LYS A 318 -17.92 -7.85 -42.40
CA LYS A 318 -17.16 -8.92 -41.73
C LYS A 318 -15.67 -8.56 -41.66
N SER A 319 -15.22 -7.96 -40.56
CA SER A 319 -13.79 -7.85 -40.21
C SER A 319 -13.49 -8.66 -38.94
N LYS A 320 -12.37 -9.39 -38.92
CA LYS A 320 -11.95 -10.24 -37.79
C LYS A 320 -11.59 -9.43 -36.53
N THR A 321 -11.26 -8.14 -36.68
CA THR A 321 -11.05 -7.21 -35.55
C THR A 321 -12.35 -7.00 -34.77
N ASN A 322 -13.48 -6.91 -35.48
CA ASN A 322 -14.80 -6.70 -34.87
C ASN A 322 -15.23 -7.86 -33.95
N ALA A 323 -14.80 -9.09 -34.20
CA ALA A 323 -15.23 -10.25 -33.41
C ALA A 323 -14.59 -10.29 -32.01
N ARG A 324 -13.35 -9.82 -31.86
CA ARG A 324 -12.66 -9.72 -30.57
C ARG A 324 -13.28 -8.60 -29.73
N ASP A 325 -13.48 -7.44 -30.35
CA ASP A 325 -14.08 -6.26 -29.73
C ASP A 325 -15.54 -6.55 -29.33
N GLU A 326 -16.33 -7.22 -30.18
CA GLU A 326 -17.68 -7.67 -29.84
C GLU A 326 -17.73 -8.68 -28.68
N ARG A 327 -16.74 -9.58 -28.57
CA ARG A 327 -16.67 -10.51 -27.43
C ARG A 327 -16.33 -9.77 -26.14
N GLN A 328 -15.32 -8.90 -26.17
CA GLN A 328 -14.96 -8.05 -25.04
C GLN A 328 -16.14 -7.16 -24.59
N MET A 329 -16.90 -6.61 -25.55
CA MET A 329 -18.05 -5.77 -25.30
C MET A 329 -19.24 -6.54 -24.72
N ARG A 330 -19.52 -7.77 -25.20
CA ARG A 330 -20.51 -8.67 -24.59
C ARG A 330 -20.14 -9.06 -23.16
N ASP A 331 -18.86 -9.30 -22.91
CA ASP A 331 -18.37 -9.66 -21.59
C ASP A 331 -18.45 -8.46 -20.62
N LEU A 332 -18.14 -7.25 -21.09
CA LEU A 332 -18.33 -6.01 -20.32
C LEU A 332 -19.81 -5.75 -20.01
N HIS A 333 -20.71 -5.92 -20.99
CA HIS A 333 -22.15 -5.77 -20.75
C HIS A 333 -22.66 -6.76 -19.70
N ARG A 334 -22.23 -8.04 -19.80
CA ARG A 334 -22.55 -9.06 -18.79
C ARG A 334 -22.02 -8.70 -17.41
N GLN A 335 -20.85 -8.06 -17.32
CA GLN A 335 -20.27 -7.58 -16.06
C GLN A 335 -21.09 -6.43 -15.46
N ILE A 336 -21.51 -5.46 -16.28
CA ILE A 336 -22.38 -4.35 -15.84
C ILE A 336 -23.71 -4.89 -15.31
N VAL A 337 -24.35 -5.81 -16.04
CA VAL A 337 -25.60 -6.45 -15.61
C VAL A 337 -25.40 -7.24 -14.32
N SER A 338 -24.29 -7.96 -14.18
CA SER A 338 -23.94 -8.70 -12.96
C SER A 338 -23.71 -7.76 -11.76
N ALA A 339 -22.96 -6.68 -11.94
CA ALA A 339 -22.73 -5.66 -10.92
C ALA A 339 -24.04 -4.99 -10.49
N TYR A 340 -24.91 -4.67 -11.45
CA TYR A 340 -26.25 -4.14 -11.17
C TYR A 340 -27.12 -5.12 -10.38
N LYS A 341 -27.17 -6.41 -10.77
CA LYS A 341 -27.89 -7.45 -10.01
C LYS A 341 -27.36 -7.57 -8.58
N LYS A 342 -26.03 -7.57 -8.39
CA LYS A 342 -25.40 -7.61 -7.06
C LYS A 342 -25.76 -6.38 -6.23
N LEU A 343 -25.76 -5.18 -6.81
CA LEU A 343 -26.18 -3.95 -6.13
C LEU A 343 -27.67 -3.97 -5.75
N GLN A 344 -28.54 -4.47 -6.63
CA GLN A 344 -29.97 -4.66 -6.32
C GLN A 344 -30.17 -5.66 -5.17
N GLN A 345 -29.44 -6.79 -5.18
CA GLN A 345 -29.49 -7.77 -4.11
C GLN A 345 -28.99 -7.19 -2.77
N MET A 346 -27.92 -6.41 -2.79
CA MET A 346 -27.43 -5.71 -1.61
C MET A 346 -28.40 -4.62 -1.12
N HIS A 347 -29.08 -3.91 -2.02
CA HIS A 347 -30.14 -2.96 -1.66
C HIS A 347 -31.28 -3.66 -0.91
N ALA A 348 -31.69 -4.84 -1.40
CA ALA A 348 -32.73 -5.65 -0.80
C ALA A 348 -32.30 -6.24 0.56
N ASN A 349 -31.05 -6.72 0.65
CA ASN A 349 -30.45 -7.29 1.86
C ASN A 349 -29.81 -6.19 2.71
N LYS A 350 -30.62 -5.53 3.55
CA LYS A 350 -30.36 -4.36 4.43
C LYS A 350 -29.10 -4.33 5.33
N LYS A 351 -28.08 -5.19 5.16
CA LYS A 351 -27.13 -5.53 6.24
C LYS A 351 -25.74 -4.90 6.22
N ARG A 352 -25.21 -4.23 5.18
CA ARG A 352 -23.77 -3.86 5.20
C ARG A 352 -23.29 -2.55 4.54
N LEU A 353 -24.13 -1.78 3.84
CA LEU A 353 -23.71 -0.58 3.09
C LEU A 353 -24.78 0.52 3.14
N ASP A 354 -24.39 1.79 2.98
CA ASP A 354 -25.34 2.92 3.06
C ASP A 354 -26.38 2.82 1.94
N LYS A 355 -27.67 2.76 2.33
CA LYS A 355 -28.79 2.67 1.39
C LYS A 355 -28.81 3.83 0.40
N LYS A 356 -28.31 5.01 0.77
CA LYS A 356 -28.26 6.17 -0.13
C LYS A 356 -27.32 5.93 -1.30
N VAL A 357 -26.16 5.35 -1.02
CA VAL A 357 -25.12 5.04 -2.02
C VAL A 357 -25.61 3.95 -2.94
N ILE A 358 -26.12 2.84 -2.39
CA ILE A 358 -26.65 1.75 -3.21
C ILE A 358 -27.78 2.27 -4.09
N LYS A 359 -28.67 3.13 -3.58
CA LYS A 359 -29.76 3.74 -4.36
C LYS A 359 -29.24 4.67 -5.46
N GLN A 360 -28.21 5.47 -5.20
CA GLN A 360 -27.58 6.33 -6.20
C GLN A 360 -26.88 5.50 -7.29
N MET A 361 -26.16 4.44 -6.92
CA MET A 361 -25.51 3.52 -7.85
C MET A 361 -26.52 2.71 -8.67
N VAL A 362 -27.58 2.20 -8.05
CA VAL A 362 -28.66 1.51 -8.77
C VAL A 362 -29.34 2.48 -9.72
N LYS A 363 -29.63 3.72 -9.29
CA LYS A 363 -30.18 4.76 -10.18
C LYS A 363 -29.23 5.08 -11.33
N TYR A 364 -27.94 5.12 -11.07
CA TYR A 364 -26.92 5.40 -12.07
C TYR A 364 -26.77 4.24 -13.06
N LEU A 365 -26.59 3.01 -12.60
CA LEU A 365 -26.52 1.84 -13.48
C LEU A 365 -27.84 1.55 -14.21
N ALA A 366 -28.98 1.91 -13.63
CA ALA A 366 -30.29 1.87 -14.30
C ALA A 366 -30.39 2.83 -15.49
N THR A 367 -29.52 3.85 -15.58
CA THR A 367 -29.45 4.73 -16.76
C THR A 367 -28.72 4.07 -17.94
N ILE A 368 -28.14 2.88 -17.72
CA ILE A 368 -27.50 2.07 -18.77
C ILE A 368 -28.59 1.28 -19.51
N PRO A 369 -28.80 1.50 -20.82
CA PRO A 369 -29.79 0.80 -21.64
C PRO A 369 -29.57 -0.72 -21.64
N GLY A 370 -30.65 -1.51 -21.60
CA GLY A 370 -30.61 -2.98 -21.60
C GLY A 370 -30.36 -3.62 -20.23
N VAL A 371 -29.81 -2.88 -19.27
CA VAL A 371 -29.57 -3.41 -17.92
C VAL A 371 -30.88 -3.72 -17.19
N GLN A 372 -31.91 -2.88 -17.37
CA GLN A 372 -33.24 -3.14 -16.80
C GLN A 372 -33.99 -4.27 -17.55
N ASP A 373 -33.75 -4.41 -18.85
CA ASP A 373 -34.44 -5.40 -19.70
C ASP A 373 -33.92 -6.84 -19.45
N GLU A 374 -32.66 -7.00 -19.04
CA GLU A 374 -32.04 -8.30 -18.69
C GLU A 374 -32.13 -8.66 -17.20
N THR A 375 -32.76 -7.80 -16.39
CA THR A 375 -32.90 -7.98 -14.93
C THR A 375 -34.35 -8.13 -14.45
N GLY A 376 -35.32 -7.97 -15.35
CA GLY A 376 -36.73 -8.27 -15.12
C GLY A 376 -37.03 -9.75 -14.91
#